data_AF-A0A7Y5NX04-F1
#
_entry.id   AF-A0A7Y5NX04-F1
#
_cell.length_a   1.000
_cell.length_b   1.000
_cell.length_c   1.000
_cell.angle_alpha   90.00
_cell.angle_beta   90.00
_cell.angle_gamma   90.00
#
_symmetry.space_group_name_H-M   'P 1'
#
loop_
_entity.id
_entity.type
_entity.pdbx_description
1 polymer ?
#
loop_
_entity_poly.entity_id
_entity_poly.type
_entity_poly.pdbx_seq_one_letter_code
_entity_poly.pdbx_strand_id
1 'polypeptide(L)'
;MGARRAALLTMAKMALVDGTVSDDERAMLTPLLTRGETVEALIEEASGLKLADLVSRLDRYADRFFVALRAATMAKVDAHLDAREEALYAELVEALEILPADRDLIEQSVSALDAIDPPPMHPRIAQLFQSSSFT
;
A
#
# COMPACT_ATOMS: atom_id res chain seq x y z
N MET A 1 0.86 13.26 -13.14
CA MET A 1 1.02 12.72 -11.78
C MET A 1 1.93 11.51 -11.88
N GLY A 2 3.01 11.42 -11.08
CA GLY A 2 3.97 10.31 -11.18
C GLY A 2 3.49 9.04 -10.47
N ALA A 3 4.04 7.88 -10.84
CA ALA A 3 3.67 6.57 -10.29
C ALA A 3 3.78 6.49 -8.75
N ARG A 4 4.79 7.15 -8.16
CA ARG A 4 4.91 7.30 -6.70
C ARG A 4 3.73 8.02 -6.06
N ARG A 5 3.20 9.08 -6.69
CA ARG A 5 2.02 9.80 -6.18
C ARG A 5 0.75 8.97 -6.34
N ALA A 6 0.60 8.23 -7.45
CA ALA A 6 -0.51 7.30 -7.64
C ALA A 6 -0.50 6.20 -6.57
N ALA A 7 0.68 5.67 -6.23
CA ALA A 7 0.84 4.68 -5.17
C ALA A 7 0.48 5.24 -3.79
N LEU A 8 0.96 6.45 -3.46
CA LEU A 8 0.62 7.16 -2.23
C LEU A 8 -0.89 7.42 -2.10
N LEU A 9 -1.53 7.87 -3.18
CA LEU A 9 -2.96 8.11 -3.21
C LEU A 9 -3.76 6.81 -3.10
N THR A 10 -3.25 5.71 -3.66
CA THR A 10 -3.87 4.39 -3.51
C THR A 10 -3.84 3.95 -2.05
N MET A 11 -2.70 4.12 -1.36
CA MET A 11 -2.59 3.82 0.08
C MET A 11 -3.49 4.73 0.92
N ALA A 12 -3.54 6.03 0.64
CA ALA A 12 -4.43 6.95 1.34
C ALA A 12 -5.92 6.68 1.06
N LYS A 13 -6.26 6.17 -0.13
CA LYS A 13 -7.63 5.77 -0.48
C LYS A 13 -8.08 4.56 0.34
N MET A 14 -7.18 3.59 0.53
CA MET A 14 -7.42 2.43 1.38
C MET A 14 -7.70 2.83 2.82
N ALA A 15 -6.89 3.74 3.36
CA ALA A 15 -7.04 4.23 4.72
C ALA A 15 -8.31 5.08 4.96
N LEU A 16 -8.99 5.52 3.89
CA LEU A 16 -10.15 6.42 3.96
C LEU A 16 -11.49 5.67 3.77
N VAL A 17 -11.49 4.34 3.75
CA VAL A 17 -12.70 3.55 3.43
C VAL A 17 -13.85 3.82 4.40
N ASP A 18 -13.55 3.90 5.69
CA ASP A 18 -14.48 4.18 6.77
C ASP A 18 -14.83 5.67 6.90
N GLY A 19 -14.10 6.54 6.18
CA GLY A 19 -14.22 7.99 6.21
C GLY A 19 -13.22 8.69 7.13
N THR A 20 -12.38 7.97 7.85
CA THR A 20 -11.41 8.51 8.82
C THR A 20 -10.09 7.73 8.84
N VAL A 21 -8.97 8.43 8.61
CA VAL A 21 -7.64 7.80 8.73
C VAL A 21 -7.15 7.85 10.18
N SER A 22 -6.83 6.68 10.74
CA SER A 22 -6.29 6.52 12.11
C SER A 22 -4.87 7.07 12.26
N ASP A 23 -4.43 7.28 13.51
CA ASP A 23 -3.07 7.77 13.80
C ASP A 23 -1.96 6.79 13.35
N ASP A 24 -2.22 5.48 13.41
CA ASP A 24 -1.27 4.46 12.98
C ASP A 24 -1.10 4.47 11.46
N GLU A 25 -2.19 4.58 10.70
CA GLU A 25 -2.14 4.70 9.25
C GLU A 25 -1.48 6.02 8.80
N ARG A 26 -1.75 7.12 9.53
CA ARG A 26 -1.05 8.40 9.34
C ARG A 26 0.45 8.25 9.55
N ALA A 27 0.86 7.52 10.60
CA ALA A 27 2.26 7.24 10.88
C ALA A 27 2.92 6.38 9.78
N MET A 28 2.17 5.51 9.10
CA MET A 28 2.67 4.74 7.95
C MET A 28 2.80 5.57 6.67
N LEU A 29 1.91 6.55 6.45
CA LEU A 29 1.94 7.43 5.28
C LEU A 29 3.01 8.52 5.37
N THR A 30 3.25 9.06 6.57
CA THR A 30 4.14 10.20 6.82
C THR A 30 5.56 10.04 6.24
N PRO A 31 6.27 8.91 6.42
CA PRO A 31 7.62 8.71 5.88
C PRO A 31 7.69 8.70 4.36
N LEU A 32 6.55 8.52 3.69
CA LEU A 32 6.45 8.42 2.25
C LEU A 32 6.19 9.78 1.60
N LEU A 33 5.88 10.82 2.38
CA LEU A 33 5.67 12.19 1.91
C LEU A 33 6.99 12.89 1.59
N THR A 34 6.96 13.80 0.63
CA THR A 34 8.08 14.71 0.33
C THR A 34 7.95 16.05 1.04
N ARG A 35 9.01 16.86 0.98
CA ARG A 35 9.05 18.17 1.61
C ARG A 35 7.93 19.06 1.09
N GLY A 36 7.01 19.44 1.99
CA GLY A 36 5.87 20.32 1.70
C GLY A 36 4.55 19.58 1.46
N GLU A 37 4.55 18.25 1.44
CA GLU A 37 3.32 17.45 1.44
C GLU A 37 2.84 17.19 2.87
N THR A 38 1.52 17.15 3.07
CA THR A 38 0.89 16.76 4.33
C THR A 38 0.00 15.54 4.11
N VAL A 39 -0.23 14.77 5.18
CA VAL A 39 -1.14 13.61 5.12
C VAL A 39 -2.56 14.08 4.81
N GLU A 40 -2.99 15.22 5.36
CA GLU A 40 -4.31 15.83 5.11
C GLU A 40 -4.51 16.14 3.63
N ALA A 41 -3.53 16.77 2.97
CA ALA A 41 -3.63 17.09 1.55
C ALA A 41 -3.65 15.83 0.68
N LEU A 42 -2.95 14.77 1.10
CA LEU A 42 -2.97 13.47 0.42
C LEU A 42 -4.34 12.80 0.56
N ILE A 43 -4.93 12.82 1.76
CA ILE A 43 -6.26 12.26 2.04
C ILE A 43 -7.33 13.02 1.26
N GLU A 44 -7.28 14.36 1.28
CA GLU A 44 -8.21 15.21 0.55
C GLU A 44 -8.17 14.89 -0.95
N GLU A 45 -6.97 14.78 -1.54
CA GLU A 45 -6.82 14.41 -2.94
C GLU A 45 -7.32 12.99 -3.23
N ALA A 46 -6.99 12.02 -2.37
CA ALA A 46 -7.43 10.63 -2.53
C ALA A 46 -8.97 10.49 -2.44
N SER A 47 -9.62 11.30 -1.59
CA SER A 47 -11.07 11.27 -1.40
C SER A 47 -11.84 11.48 -2.71
N GLY A 48 -11.35 12.38 -3.57
CA GLY A 48 -11.96 12.73 -4.85
C GLY A 48 -11.68 11.78 -6.02
N LEU A 49 -10.79 10.79 -5.84
CA LEU A 49 -10.34 9.89 -6.91
C LEU A 49 -10.93 8.48 -6.73
N LYS A 50 -11.19 7.77 -7.83
CA LYS A 50 -11.61 6.37 -7.77
C LYS A 50 -10.41 5.44 -7.65
N LEU A 51 -10.56 4.32 -6.97
CA LEU A 51 -9.49 3.33 -6.81
C LEU A 51 -8.97 2.83 -8.18
N ALA A 52 -9.87 2.48 -9.09
CA ALA A 52 -9.51 2.06 -10.45
C ALA A 52 -8.70 3.11 -11.23
N ASP A 53 -9.00 4.40 -11.06
CA ASP A 53 -8.26 5.49 -11.71
C ASP A 53 -6.84 5.65 -11.15
N LEU A 54 -6.64 5.29 -9.88
CA LEU A 54 -5.33 5.29 -9.23
C LEU A 54 -4.51 4.08 -9.64
N VAL A 55 -5.12 2.88 -9.61
CA VAL A 55 -4.48 1.62 -9.96
C VAL A 55 -4.07 1.59 -11.44
N SER A 56 -4.92 2.10 -12.35
CA SER A 56 -4.61 2.19 -13.79
C SER A 56 -3.42 3.10 -14.12
N ARG A 57 -2.95 3.93 -13.18
CA ARG A 57 -1.76 4.78 -13.33
C ARG A 57 -0.48 4.13 -12.78
N LEU A 58 -0.58 2.91 -12.25
CA LEU A 58 0.55 2.12 -11.76
C LEU A 58 1.10 1.23 -12.88
N ASP A 59 1.80 1.84 -13.85
CA ASP A 59 2.31 1.13 -15.03
C ASP A 59 3.39 0.09 -14.70
N ARG A 60 4.10 0.27 -13.57
CA ARG A 60 5.19 -0.62 -13.15
C ARG A 60 4.66 -1.69 -12.22
N TYR A 61 4.96 -2.94 -12.56
CA TYR A 61 4.65 -4.08 -11.69
C TYR A 61 5.26 -3.93 -10.28
N ALA A 62 6.48 -3.40 -10.19
CA ALA A 62 7.12 -3.15 -8.90
C ALA A 62 6.32 -2.17 -8.03
N ASP A 63 5.74 -1.12 -8.60
CA ASP A 63 4.92 -0.18 -7.84
C ASP A 63 3.64 -0.84 -7.36
N ARG A 64 3.01 -1.65 -8.22
CA ARG A 64 1.84 -2.46 -7.84
C ARG A 64 2.16 -3.41 -6.69
N PHE A 65 3.31 -4.09 -6.75
CA PHE A 65 3.78 -4.97 -5.69
C PHE A 65 3.95 -4.24 -4.35
N PHE A 66 4.60 -3.07 -4.33
CA PHE A 66 4.80 -2.33 -3.08
C PHE A 66 3.51 -1.72 -2.53
N VAL A 67 2.57 -1.34 -3.40
CA VAL A 67 1.22 -0.95 -2.97
C VAL A 67 0.51 -2.13 -2.30
N ALA A 68 0.53 -3.31 -2.91
CA ALA A 68 -0.05 -4.52 -2.32
C ALA A 68 0.61 -4.90 -0.99
N LEU A 69 1.94 -4.87 -0.91
CA LEU A 69 2.69 -5.16 0.31
C LEU A 69 2.32 -4.20 1.44
N ARG A 70 2.19 -2.90 1.15
CA ARG A 70 1.82 -1.89 2.13
C ARG A 70 0.36 -2.02 2.57
N ALA A 71 -0.55 -2.24 1.63
CA ALA A 71 -1.96 -2.48 1.94
C ALA A 71 -2.13 -3.72 2.83
N ALA A 72 -1.41 -4.81 2.53
CA ALA A 72 -1.40 -6.02 3.36
C ALA A 72 -0.81 -5.77 4.77
N THR A 73 0.18 -4.89 4.87
CA THR A 73 0.78 -4.50 6.15
C THR A 73 -0.20 -3.68 6.99
N MET A 74 -0.88 -2.70 6.38
CA MET A 74 -1.91 -1.89 7.04
C MET A 74 -3.04 -2.78 7.55
N ALA A 75 -3.52 -3.67 6.69
CA ALA A 75 -4.51 -4.68 7.02
C ALA A 75 -4.10 -5.58 8.21
N LYS A 76 -2.82 -5.92 8.32
CA LYS A 76 -2.31 -6.76 9.42
C LYS A 76 -2.23 -5.99 10.75
N VAL A 77 -1.83 -4.72 10.70
CA VAL A 77 -1.66 -3.88 11.90
C VAL A 77 -3.00 -3.39 12.42
N ASP A 78 -3.96 -3.16 11.54
CA ASP A 78 -5.31 -2.78 11.93
C ASP A 78 -6.06 -3.98 12.52
N ALA A 79 -6.29 -3.93 13.84
CA ALA A 79 -7.06 -4.94 14.55
C ALA A 79 -8.58 -4.88 14.25
N HIS A 80 -9.04 -3.86 13.52
CA HIS A 80 -10.46 -3.53 13.33
C HIS A 80 -10.86 -3.38 11.86
N LEU A 81 -10.13 -4.03 10.95
CA LEU A 81 -10.55 -4.16 9.55
C LEU A 81 -12.03 -4.49 9.45
N ASP A 82 -12.81 -3.51 9.00
CA ASP A 82 -14.23 -3.72 8.82
C ASP A 82 -14.50 -4.44 7.49
N ALA A 83 -15.71 -4.98 7.32
CA ALA A 83 -16.05 -5.73 6.11
C ALA A 83 -15.94 -4.89 4.81
N ARG A 84 -15.94 -3.55 4.90
CA ARG A 84 -15.80 -2.64 3.76
C ARG A 84 -14.33 -2.47 3.40
N GLU A 85 -13.45 -2.37 4.38
CA GLU A 85 -12.01 -2.32 4.19
C GLU A 85 -11.46 -3.63 3.64
N GLU A 86 -11.95 -4.78 4.16
CA GLU A 86 -11.62 -6.10 3.59
C GLU A 86 -12.05 -6.20 2.12
N ALA A 87 -13.26 -5.71 1.78
CA ALA A 87 -13.76 -5.72 0.41
C ALA A 87 -12.95 -4.80 -0.51
N LEU A 88 -12.59 -3.59 -0.06
CA LEU A 88 -11.74 -2.69 -0.84
C LEU A 88 -10.33 -3.26 -1.00
N TYR A 89 -9.80 -3.91 0.02
CA TYR A 89 -8.50 -4.56 -0.04
C TYR A 89 -8.52 -5.70 -1.06
N ALA A 90 -9.56 -6.52 -1.06
CA ALA A 90 -9.75 -7.58 -2.06
C ALA A 90 -9.82 -7.00 -3.49
N GLU A 91 -10.60 -5.93 -3.69
CA GLU A 91 -10.69 -5.22 -4.99
C GLU A 91 -9.33 -4.67 -5.42
N LEU A 92 -8.58 -4.06 -4.50
CA LEU A 92 -7.24 -3.54 -4.76
C LEU A 92 -6.30 -4.68 -5.20
N VAL A 93 -6.25 -5.78 -4.44
CA VAL A 93 -5.36 -6.91 -4.75
C VAL A 93 -5.67 -7.50 -6.12
N GLU A 94 -6.95 -7.63 -6.46
CA GLU A 94 -7.38 -8.10 -7.79
C GLU A 94 -6.95 -7.10 -8.88
N ALA A 95 -7.20 -5.80 -8.69
CA ALA A 95 -6.87 -4.76 -9.65
C ALA A 95 -5.35 -4.58 -9.87
N LEU A 96 -4.52 -4.91 -8.88
CA LEU A 96 -3.07 -4.81 -8.99
C LEU A 96 -2.43 -5.95 -9.81
N GLU A 97 -3.17 -7.02 -10.09
CA GLU A 97 -2.71 -8.17 -10.88
C GLU A 97 -1.38 -8.75 -10.38
N ILE A 98 -1.22 -8.89 -9.05
CA ILE A 98 -0.02 -9.45 -8.45
C ILE A 98 0.08 -10.94 -8.76
N LEU A 99 1.26 -11.39 -9.20
CA LEU A 99 1.50 -12.79 -9.49
C LEU A 99 1.34 -13.64 -8.21
N PRO A 100 0.79 -14.87 -8.31
CA PRO A 100 0.57 -15.72 -7.14
C PRO A 100 1.80 -15.90 -6.24
N ALA A 101 2.97 -16.14 -6.83
CA ALA A 101 4.22 -16.29 -6.07
C ALA A 101 4.65 -15.01 -5.32
N ASP A 102 4.36 -13.84 -5.90
CA ASP A 102 4.65 -12.55 -5.25
C ASP A 102 3.58 -12.22 -4.18
N ARG A 103 2.35 -12.74 -4.31
CA ARG A 103 1.32 -12.66 -3.26
C ARG A 103 1.71 -13.50 -2.04
N ASP A 104 2.13 -14.74 -2.24
CA ASP A 104 2.63 -15.60 -1.16
C ASP A 104 3.80 -14.92 -0.42
N LEU A 105 4.67 -14.23 -1.17
CA LEU A 105 5.79 -13.49 -0.62
C LEU A 105 5.34 -12.28 0.22
N ILE A 106 4.29 -11.57 -0.19
CA ILE A 106 3.69 -10.49 0.61
C ILE A 106 3.13 -11.06 1.92
N GLU A 107 2.36 -12.13 1.86
CA GLU A 107 1.75 -12.76 3.05
C GLU A 107 2.80 -13.25 4.05
N GLN A 108 3.89 -13.86 3.55
CA GLN A 108 5.04 -14.27 4.36
C GLN A 108 5.75 -13.06 5.00
N SER A 109 5.96 -12.00 4.23
CA SER A 109 6.65 -10.78 4.71
C SER A 109 5.85 -10.09 5.81
N VAL A 110 4.54 -9.98 5.62
CA VAL A 110 3.62 -9.37 6.59
C VAL A 110 3.50 -10.23 7.86
N SER A 111 3.48 -11.56 7.72
CA SER A 111 3.45 -12.47 8.87
C SER A 111 4.74 -12.41 9.69
N ALA A 112 5.87 -12.11 9.06
CA ALA A 112 7.16 -12.01 9.72
C ALA A 112 7.37 -10.70 10.48
N LEU A 113 6.47 -9.70 10.37
CA LEU A 113 6.56 -8.44 11.11
C LEU A 113 6.46 -8.63 12.64
N ASP A 114 5.75 -9.67 13.08
CA ASP A 114 5.59 -10.01 14.51
C ASP A 114 6.77 -10.83 15.08
N ALA A 115 7.75 -11.20 14.23
CA ALA A 115 8.86 -12.05 14.63
C ALA A 115 9.88 -11.28 15.49
N ILE A 116 10.35 -11.92 16.57
CA ILE A 116 11.39 -11.38 17.45
C ILE A 116 12.71 -11.18 16.69
N ASP A 117 12.98 -12.04 15.70
CA ASP A 117 14.11 -11.92 14.78
C ASP A 117 13.58 -12.01 13.34
N PRO A 118 13.40 -10.87 12.64
CA PRO A 118 12.81 -10.87 11.31
C PRO A 118 13.77 -11.52 10.30
N PRO A 119 13.25 -12.35 9.39
CA PRO A 119 14.07 -12.99 8.37
C PRO A 119 14.74 -11.95 7.46
N PRO A 120 15.90 -12.28 6.87
CA PRO A 120 16.56 -11.39 5.93
C PRO A 120 15.64 -11.10 4.73
N MET A 121 15.75 -9.90 4.17
CA MET A 121 14.93 -9.46 3.03
C MET A 121 15.05 -10.44 1.86
N HIS A 122 13.91 -10.93 1.38
CA HIS A 122 13.88 -11.87 0.28
C HIS A 122 14.46 -11.24 -1.01
N PRO A 123 15.31 -11.93 -1.80
CA PRO A 123 16.00 -11.34 -2.96
C PRO A 123 15.05 -10.74 -4.01
N ARG A 124 13.87 -11.35 -4.16
CA ARG A 124 12.81 -10.85 -5.05
C ARG A 124 12.31 -9.45 -4.64
N ILE A 125 12.15 -9.20 -3.34
CA ILE A 125 11.72 -7.89 -2.82
C ILE A 125 12.79 -6.84 -3.11
N ALA A 126 14.07 -7.19 -2.88
CA ALA A 126 15.19 -6.29 -3.19
C ALA A 126 15.28 -5.96 -4.69
N GLN A 127 15.07 -6.96 -5.56
CA GLN A 127 15.02 -6.76 -7.01
C GLN A 127 13.86 -5.83 -7.41
N LEU A 128 12.66 -6.08 -6.89
CA LEU A 128 11.49 -5.24 -7.18
C LEU A 128 11.72 -3.81 -6.69
N PHE A 129 12.34 -3.62 -5.53
CA PHE A 129 12.64 -2.31 -4.97
C PHE A 129 13.49 -1.47 -5.93
N GLN A 130 14.56 -2.04 -6.50
CA GLN A 130 15.43 -1.37 -7.48
C GLN A 130 14.70 -0.91 -8.75
N SER A 131 13.57 -1.53 -9.07
CA SER A 131 12.74 -1.21 -10.24
C SER A 131 11.50 -0.38 -9.91
N SER A 132 11.30 -0.05 -8.63
CA SER A 132 10.15 0.70 -8.14
C SER A 132 10.38 2.20 -8.24
N SER A 133 9.29 2.97 -8.20
CA SER A 133 9.28 4.43 -8.11
C SER A 133 9.55 4.92 -6.68
N PHE A 134 9.87 4.02 -5.74
CA PHE A 134 10.14 4.32 -4.34
C PHE A 134 11.64 4.42 -3.99
N THR A 135 12.54 4.15 -4.94
CA THR A 135 13.98 4.48 -4.86
C THR A 135 14.21 5.96 -5.15
#